data_AF-A0A9D4DHA0-F1
#
_entry.id   AF-A0A9D4DHA0-F1
#
_cell.length_a   1.000
_cell.length_b   1.000
_cell.length_c   1.000
_cell.angle_alpha   90.00
_cell.angle_beta   90.00
_cell.angle_gamma   90.00
#
_symmetry.space_group_name_H-M   'P 1'
#
loop_
_entity.id
_entity.type
_entity.pdbx_description
1 polymer ?
#
loop_
_entity_poly.entity_id
_entity_poly.type
_entity_poly.pdbx_seq_one_letter_code
_entity_poly.pdbx_strand_id
1 'polypeptide(L)'
;MRIWSHTHIHTYIQTNIHTYIHTYIHTYIHTYVHTCMQACMHAYIHTYIHTYIHTYIHTYIHTYIHTYIHTYIHTYIHTYIHTYIHTYIHTYIHTYIHTYIHTYIHTYIHTYIHTYIHTYIHTYIHTYIHTYIHTYIQTNMHTYIHTYIHACMHACIHACIHAYMHTCIHTYMHTYIERTNSC
;
A
#
# COMPACT_ATOMS: atom_id res chain seq x y z
N MET A 1 41.24 93.24 80.55
CA MET A 1 40.43 92.09 81.02
C MET A 1 39.08 91.97 80.30
N ARG A 2 38.30 93.05 80.10
CA ARG A 2 36.98 93.00 79.42
C ARG A 2 36.99 92.69 77.91
N ILE A 3 38.04 93.06 77.18
CA ILE A 3 38.11 92.86 75.72
C ILE A 3 38.35 91.38 75.39
N TRP A 4 39.23 90.71 76.15
CA TRP A 4 39.53 89.27 75.99
C TRP A 4 38.34 88.37 76.33
N SER A 5 37.55 88.70 77.35
CA SER A 5 36.33 87.95 77.69
C SER A 5 35.24 88.12 76.62
N HIS A 6 35.09 89.33 76.06
CA HIS A 6 34.12 89.59 75.00
C HIS A 6 34.48 88.85 73.70
N THR A 7 35.75 88.85 73.30
CA THR A 7 36.20 88.10 72.12
C THR A 7 36.04 86.60 72.30
N HIS A 8 36.36 86.05 73.49
CA HIS A 8 36.22 84.61 73.75
C HIS A 8 34.76 84.15 73.77
N ILE A 9 33.87 84.92 74.40
CA ILE A 9 32.43 84.63 74.42
C ILE A 9 31.85 84.72 73.01
N HIS A 10 32.22 85.75 72.25
CA HIS A 10 31.76 85.91 70.87
C HIS A 10 32.25 84.75 69.98
N THR A 11 33.53 84.38 70.06
CA THR A 11 34.04 83.24 69.28
C THR A 11 33.42 81.92 69.70
N TYR A 12 33.18 81.70 71.00
CA TYR A 12 32.57 80.46 71.50
C TYR A 12 31.10 80.31 71.08
N ILE A 13 30.33 81.40 71.15
CA ILE A 13 28.94 81.41 70.69
C ILE A 13 28.90 81.20 69.18
N GLN A 14 29.75 81.92 68.43
CA GLN A 14 29.79 81.81 66.98
C GLN A 14 30.22 80.41 66.52
N THR A 15 31.24 79.80 67.13
CA THR A 15 31.67 78.45 66.75
C THR A 15 30.64 77.40 67.14
N ASN A 16 30.03 77.46 68.33
CA ASN A 16 29.00 76.49 68.72
C ASN A 16 27.73 76.60 67.90
N ILE A 17 27.27 77.81 67.60
CA ILE A 17 26.12 78.01 66.73
C ILE A 17 26.46 77.53 65.32
N HIS A 18 27.65 77.85 64.82
CA HIS A 18 28.08 77.41 63.49
C HIS A 18 28.22 75.90 63.40
N THR A 19 28.85 75.23 64.38
CA THR A 19 29.00 73.77 64.38
C THR A 19 27.66 73.08 64.60
N TYR A 20 26.78 73.59 65.46
CA TYR A 20 25.45 73.01 65.66
C TYR A 20 24.58 73.14 64.40
N ILE A 21 24.52 74.32 63.81
CA ILE A 21 23.76 74.54 62.57
C ILE A 21 24.37 73.73 61.43
N HIS A 22 25.69 73.76 61.27
CA HIS A 22 26.37 73.01 60.22
C HIS A 22 26.17 71.51 60.39
N THR A 23 26.37 70.95 61.58
CA THR A 23 26.18 69.51 61.82
C THR A 23 24.73 69.10 61.70
N TYR A 24 23.77 69.87 62.23
CA TYR A 24 22.35 69.55 62.14
C TYR A 24 21.85 69.63 60.68
N ILE A 25 22.15 70.72 59.97
CA ILE A 25 21.77 70.88 58.56
C ILE A 25 22.49 69.85 57.70
N HIS A 26 23.80 69.67 57.87
CA HIS A 26 24.57 68.71 57.09
C HIS A 26 24.08 67.29 57.35
N THR A 27 23.92 66.86 58.60
CA THR A 27 23.44 65.49 58.89
C THR A 27 22.01 65.30 58.42
N TYR A 28 21.10 66.24 58.67
CA TYR A 28 19.71 66.12 58.25
C TYR A 28 19.56 66.11 56.73
N ILE A 29 20.14 67.10 56.03
CA ILE A 29 20.07 67.17 54.57
C ILE A 29 20.83 66.00 53.95
N HIS A 30 22.06 65.72 54.38
CA HIS A 30 22.85 64.64 53.81
C HIS A 30 22.17 63.29 54.03
N THR A 31 21.75 62.96 55.26
CA THR A 31 21.13 61.66 55.50
C THR A 31 19.77 61.55 54.82
N TYR A 32 18.91 62.57 54.90
CA TYR A 32 17.58 62.52 54.30
C TYR A 32 17.64 62.48 52.77
N VAL A 33 18.41 63.37 52.14
CA VAL A 33 18.54 63.42 50.68
C VAL A 33 19.25 62.16 50.18
N HIS A 34 20.33 61.72 50.82
CA HIS A 34 21.06 60.54 50.39
C HIS A 34 20.23 59.26 50.56
N THR A 35 19.57 59.06 51.70
CA THR A 35 18.75 57.86 51.92
C THR A 35 17.52 57.85 51.03
N CYS A 36 16.86 59.00 50.84
CA CYS A 36 15.71 59.10 49.95
C CYS A 36 16.16 58.84 48.50
N MET A 37 17.18 59.52 48.00
CA MET A 37 17.67 59.34 46.64
C MET A 37 18.15 57.89 46.40
N GLN A 38 18.81 57.28 47.38
CA GLN A 38 19.23 55.88 47.28
C GLN A 38 18.06 54.90 47.32
N ALA A 39 17.04 55.12 48.16
CA ALA A 39 15.84 54.31 48.19
C ALA A 39 15.05 54.44 46.87
N CYS A 40 14.93 55.65 46.32
CA CYS A 40 14.29 55.91 45.03
C CYS A 40 15.03 55.20 43.89
N MET A 41 16.36 55.35 43.84
CA MET A 41 17.19 54.70 42.82
C MET A 41 17.15 53.19 42.94
N HIS A 42 17.23 52.64 44.15
CA HIS A 42 17.14 51.21 44.37
C HIS A 42 15.76 50.68 43.99
N ALA A 43 14.68 51.34 44.41
CA ALA A 43 13.33 50.96 44.03
C ALA A 43 13.15 51.01 42.51
N TYR A 44 13.58 52.08 41.84
CA TYR A 44 13.46 52.22 40.40
C TYR A 44 14.28 51.16 39.65
N ILE A 45 15.57 51.01 39.97
CA ILE A 45 16.45 50.04 39.32
C ILE A 45 15.94 48.63 39.60
N HIS A 46 15.70 48.28 40.86
CA HIS A 46 15.30 46.93 41.22
C HIS A 46 13.92 46.61 40.64
N THR A 47 12.89 47.44 40.85
CA THR A 47 11.58 47.12 40.32
C THR A 47 11.58 47.17 38.80
N TYR A 48 12.04 48.25 38.17
CA TYR A 48 11.96 48.37 36.73
C TYR A 48 12.85 47.36 36.03
N ILE A 49 14.14 47.31 36.35
CA ILE A 49 15.07 46.43 35.65
C ILE A 49 14.80 44.98 36.02
N HIS A 50 14.69 44.62 37.30
CA HIS A 50 14.49 43.23 37.67
C HIS A 50 13.13 42.72 37.18
N THR A 51 12.03 43.45 37.41
CA THR A 51 10.72 42.93 36.97
C THR A 51 10.60 42.95 35.46
N TYR A 52 11.05 43.99 34.76
CA TYR A 52 10.96 44.03 33.30
C TYR A 52 11.83 42.97 32.66
N ILE A 53 13.11 42.88 33.04
CA ILE A 53 14.02 41.88 32.47
C ILE A 53 13.56 40.48 32.85
N HIS A 54 13.24 40.22 34.12
CA HIS A 54 12.82 38.89 34.54
C HIS A 54 11.51 38.48 33.87
N THR A 55 10.50 39.35 33.85
CA THR A 55 9.22 39.01 33.22
C THR A 55 9.37 38.89 31.71
N TYR A 56 10.05 39.81 31.04
CA TYR A 56 10.24 39.76 29.60
C TYR A 56 11.05 38.53 29.19
N ILE A 57 12.22 38.31 29.80
CA ILE A 57 13.06 37.15 29.49
C ILE A 57 12.32 35.85 29.84
N HIS A 58 11.74 35.74 31.03
CA HIS A 58 11.06 34.51 31.42
C HIS A 58 9.85 34.25 30.53
N THR A 59 8.99 35.24 30.29
CA THR A 59 7.80 35.03 29.44
C THR A 59 8.21 34.77 28.00
N TYR A 60 9.12 35.54 27.42
CA TYR A 60 9.55 35.36 26.04
C TYR A 60 10.26 34.02 25.84
N ILE A 61 11.26 33.71 26.66
CA ILE A 61 12.00 32.45 26.54
C ILE A 61 11.07 31.28 26.83
N HIS A 62 10.31 31.31 27.92
CA HIS A 62 9.44 30.19 28.26
C HIS A 62 8.34 30.01 27.22
N THR A 63 7.66 31.08 26.78
CA THR A 63 6.60 30.94 25.77
C THR A 63 7.18 30.54 24.43
N TYR A 64 8.25 31.18 23.95
CA TYR A 64 8.86 30.86 22.67
C TYR A 64 9.42 29.45 22.64
N ILE A 65 10.25 29.07 23.62
CA ILE A 65 10.83 27.73 23.68
C ILE A 65 9.73 26.70 23.87
N HIS A 66 8.81 26.88 24.83
CA HIS A 66 7.77 25.90 25.06
C HIS A 66 6.84 25.78 23.85
N THR A 67 6.36 26.87 23.29
CA THR A 67 5.46 26.80 22.13
C THR A 67 6.18 26.27 20.91
N TYR A 68 7.37 26.76 20.57
CA TYR A 68 8.11 26.32 19.40
C TYR A 68 8.50 24.85 19.51
N ILE A 69 9.13 24.45 20.62
CA ILE A 69 9.56 23.06 20.80
C ILE A 69 8.34 22.14 20.88
N HIS A 70 7.33 22.48 21.69
CA HIS A 70 6.15 21.63 21.81
C HIS A 70 5.40 21.53 20.49
N THR A 71 5.13 22.64 19.80
CA THR A 71 4.40 22.60 18.52
C THR A 71 5.23 21.93 17.45
N TYR A 72 6.52 22.24 17.31
CA TYR A 72 7.37 21.62 16.30
C TYR A 72 7.53 20.12 16.54
N ILE A 73 7.89 19.70 17.76
CA ILE A 73 8.05 18.29 18.08
C ILE A 73 6.71 17.56 17.95
N HIS A 74 5.63 18.10 18.52
CA HIS A 74 4.33 17.45 18.43
C HIS A 74 3.84 17.36 16.99
N THR A 75 3.91 18.44 16.21
CA THR A 75 3.48 18.41 14.80
C THR A 75 4.37 17.52 13.97
N TYR A 76 5.70 17.59 14.11
CA TYR A 76 6.63 16.76 13.35
C TYR A 76 6.46 15.28 13.69
N ILE A 77 6.47 14.92 14.98
CA ILE A 77 6.31 13.54 15.41
C ILE A 77 4.92 13.03 15.01
N HIS A 78 3.86 13.78 15.29
CA HIS A 78 2.51 13.35 14.96
C HIS A 78 2.33 13.21 13.45
N THR A 79 2.75 14.19 12.65
CA THR A 79 2.62 14.12 11.19
C THR A 79 3.50 13.03 10.62
N TYR A 80 4.76 12.92 11.02
CA TYR A 80 5.67 11.88 10.51
C TYR A 80 5.19 10.49 10.89
N ILE A 81 4.89 10.24 12.16
CA ILE A 81 4.41 8.93 12.62
C ILE A 81 3.06 8.62 11.98
N HIS A 82 2.10 9.53 12.02
CA HIS A 82 0.78 9.28 11.45
C HIS A 82 0.88 9.06 9.95
N THR A 83 1.57 9.92 9.21
CA THR A 83 1.72 9.75 7.75
C THR A 83 2.47 8.48 7.45
N TYR A 84 3.65 8.24 8.02
CA TYR A 84 4.44 7.06 7.73
C TYR A 84 3.71 5.77 8.07
N ILE A 85 3.16 5.65 9.28
CA ILE A 85 2.43 4.46 9.70
C ILE A 85 1.17 4.28 8.85
N HIS A 86 0.36 5.33 8.68
CA HIS A 86 -0.86 5.23 7.90
C HIS A 86 -0.54 4.88 6.44
N THR A 87 0.39 5.58 5.79
CA THR A 87 0.76 5.28 4.42
C THR A 87 1.35 3.90 4.31
N TYR A 88 2.31 3.53 5.15
CA TYR A 88 2.98 2.22 5.06
C TYR A 88 2.01 1.09 5.30
N ILE A 89 1.23 1.14 6.39
CA ILE A 89 0.24 0.10 6.71
C ILE A 89 -0.83 0.06 5.64
N HIS A 90 -1.42 1.20 5.27
CA HIS A 90 -2.48 1.24 4.27
C HIS A 90 -1.96 0.75 2.91
N THR A 91 -0.82 1.24 2.43
CA THR A 91 -0.28 0.81 1.13
C THR A 91 0.14 -0.64 1.18
N TYR A 92 0.84 -1.09 2.21
CA TYR A 92 1.30 -2.47 2.30
C TYR A 92 0.14 -3.44 2.42
N ILE A 93 -0.79 -3.20 3.35
CA ILE A 93 -1.94 -4.09 3.54
C ILE A 93 -2.84 -4.05 2.31
N HIS A 94 -3.18 -2.86 1.81
CA HIS A 94 -4.04 -2.75 0.63
C HIS A 94 -3.39 -3.38 -0.59
N THR A 95 -2.12 -3.07 -0.90
CA THR A 95 -1.47 -3.64 -2.07
C THR A 95 -1.26 -5.14 -1.92
N TYR A 96 -0.82 -5.63 -0.76
CA TYR A 96 -0.62 -7.06 -0.53
C TYR A 96 -1.93 -7.83 -0.60
N ILE A 97 -2.96 -7.40 0.14
CA ILE A 97 -4.25 -8.10 0.16
C ILE A 97 -4.90 -8.00 -1.22
N HIS A 98 -4.93 -6.82 -1.84
CA HIS A 98 -5.54 -6.66 -3.15
C HIS A 98 -4.80 -7.48 -4.20
N THR A 99 -3.46 -7.42 -4.26
CA THR A 99 -2.71 -8.20 -5.25
C THR A 99 -2.82 -9.68 -4.98
N TYR A 100 -2.70 -10.15 -3.73
CA TYR A 100 -2.84 -11.56 -3.40
C TYR A 100 -4.23 -12.10 -3.72
N ILE A 101 -5.29 -11.43 -3.25
CA ILE A 101 -6.66 -11.86 -3.51
C ILE A 101 -6.97 -11.78 -5.01
N HIS A 102 -6.65 -10.67 -5.66
CA HIS A 102 -6.93 -10.51 -7.09
C HIS A 102 -6.15 -11.54 -7.92
N THR A 103 -4.85 -11.72 -7.68
CA THR A 103 -4.06 -12.70 -8.43
C THR A 103 -4.49 -14.11 -8.12
N TYR A 104 -4.72 -14.49 -6.86
CA TYR A 104 -5.15 -15.82 -6.50
C TYR A 104 -6.52 -16.14 -7.07
N ILE A 105 -7.52 -15.27 -6.87
CA ILE A 105 -8.87 -15.49 -7.39
C ILE A 105 -8.86 -15.47 -8.92
N HIS A 106 -8.23 -14.48 -9.54
CA HIS A 106 -8.20 -14.39 -10.99
C HIS A 106 -7.46 -15.59 -11.59
N THR A 107 -6.29 -15.95 -11.09
CA THR A 107 -5.54 -17.10 -11.62
C THR A 107 -6.29 -18.39 -11.36
N TYR A 108 -6.80 -18.63 -10.16
CA TYR A 108 -7.52 -19.86 -9.83
C TYR A 108 -8.80 -19.99 -10.65
N ILE A 109 -9.65 -18.96 -10.66
CA ILE A 109 -10.91 -18.99 -11.42
C ILE A 109 -10.62 -19.07 -12.91
N HIS A 110 -9.74 -18.22 -13.44
CA HIS A 110 -9.44 -18.23 -14.87
C HIS A 110 -8.81 -19.55 -15.29
N THR A 111 -7.79 -20.04 -14.58
CA THR A 111 -7.15 -21.33 -14.94
C THR A 111 -8.12 -22.48 -14.77
N TYR A 112 -8.84 -22.58 -13.65
CA TYR A 112 -9.76 -23.69 -13.41
C TYR A 112 -10.91 -23.69 -14.42
N ILE A 113 -11.60 -22.55 -14.59
CA ILE A 113 -12.71 -22.46 -15.55
C ILE A 113 -12.21 -22.64 -16.97
N HIS A 114 -11.15 -21.96 -17.38
CA HIS A 114 -10.63 -22.07 -18.74
C HIS A 114 -10.15 -23.49 -19.01
N THR A 115 -9.35 -24.10 -18.12
CA THR A 115 -8.88 -25.48 -18.33
C THR A 115 -10.02 -26.46 -18.28
N TYR A 116 -10.95 -26.38 -17.32
CA TYR A 116 -12.07 -27.30 -17.23
C TYR A 116 -12.99 -27.18 -18.44
N ILE A 117 -13.42 -25.97 -18.80
CA ILE A 117 -14.28 -25.75 -19.97
C ILE A 117 -13.55 -26.15 -21.25
N HIS A 118 -12.32 -25.68 -21.45
CA HIS A 118 -11.57 -25.99 -22.66
C HIS A 118 -11.31 -27.49 -22.76
N THR A 119 -10.82 -28.15 -21.71
CA THR A 119 -10.57 -29.59 -21.75
C THR A 119 -11.87 -30.37 -21.90
N TYR A 120 -12.91 -30.08 -21.13
CA TYR A 120 -14.17 -30.81 -21.21
C TYR A 120 -14.84 -30.63 -22.57
N ILE A 121 -15.02 -29.38 -23.02
CA ILE A 121 -15.65 -29.11 -24.32
C ILE A 121 -14.78 -29.65 -25.45
N HIS A 122 -13.48 -29.35 -25.47
CA HIS A 122 -12.62 -29.82 -26.54
C HIS A 122 -12.54 -31.34 -26.56
N THR A 123 -12.30 -32.00 -25.43
CA THR A 123 -12.23 -33.47 -25.40
C THR A 123 -13.57 -34.08 -25.72
N TYR A 124 -14.68 -33.62 -25.14
CA TYR A 124 -16.00 -34.19 -25.40
C TYR A 124 -16.43 -34.00 -26.84
N ILE A 125 -16.38 -32.76 -27.35
CA ILE A 125 -16.76 -32.48 -28.75
C ILE A 125 -15.80 -33.17 -29.70
N HIS A 126 -14.49 -33.03 -29.52
CA HIS A 126 -13.54 -33.66 -30.43
C HIS A 126 -13.66 -35.18 -30.39
N THR A 127 -13.66 -35.81 -29.21
CA THR A 127 -13.77 -37.27 -29.14
C THR A 127 -15.13 -37.74 -29.65
N TYR A 128 -16.24 -37.13 -29.23
CA TYR A 128 -17.56 -37.58 -29.65
C TYR A 128 -17.76 -37.38 -31.15
N ILE A 129 -17.51 -36.19 -31.68
CA ILE A 129 -17.68 -35.91 -33.11
C ILE A 129 -16.69 -36.73 -33.93
N HIS A 130 -15.40 -36.72 -33.57
CA HIS A 130 -14.40 -37.45 -34.34
C HIS A 130 -14.68 -38.95 -34.28
N THR A 131 -14.91 -39.55 -33.12
CA THR A 131 -15.18 -40.98 -33.02
C THR A 131 -16.49 -41.34 -33.68
N TYR A 132 -17.58 -40.61 -33.44
CA TYR A 132 -18.87 -40.90 -34.03
C TYR A 132 -18.83 -40.78 -35.55
N ILE A 133 -18.36 -39.64 -36.10
CA ILE A 133 -18.29 -39.45 -37.55
C ILE A 133 -17.33 -40.44 -38.18
N HIS A 134 -16.12 -40.61 -37.62
CA HIS A 134 -15.14 -41.51 -38.19
C HIS A 134 -15.62 -42.97 -38.14
N THR A 135 -16.17 -43.42 -37.01
CA THR A 135 -16.68 -44.80 -36.90
C THR A 135 -17.91 -45.00 -37.76
N TYR A 136 -18.87 -44.07 -37.76
CA TYR A 136 -20.07 -44.17 -38.58
C TYR A 136 -19.76 -44.15 -40.06
N ILE A 137 -18.95 -43.21 -40.54
CA ILE A 137 -18.56 -43.16 -41.95
C ILE A 137 -17.75 -44.41 -42.30
N GLN A 138 -16.74 -44.78 -41.50
CA GLN A 138 -15.88 -45.91 -41.83
C GLN A 138 -16.66 -47.23 -41.82
N THR A 139 -17.53 -47.45 -40.84
CA THR A 139 -18.35 -48.67 -40.77
C THR A 139 -19.36 -48.71 -41.90
N ASN A 140 -20.09 -47.63 -42.19
CA ASN A 140 -21.05 -47.62 -43.29
C ASN A 140 -20.39 -47.73 -44.66
N MET A 141 -19.27 -47.05 -44.89
CA MET A 141 -18.53 -47.18 -46.14
C MET A 141 -17.96 -48.59 -46.29
N HIS A 142 -17.37 -49.14 -45.22
CA HIS A 142 -16.84 -50.51 -45.23
C HIS A 142 -17.96 -51.53 -45.45
N THR A 143 -19.08 -51.45 -44.71
CA THR A 143 -20.19 -52.39 -44.88
C THR A 143 -20.82 -52.23 -46.26
N TYR A 144 -21.06 -51.02 -46.75
CA TYR A 144 -21.64 -50.80 -48.08
C TYR A 144 -20.72 -51.35 -49.18
N ILE A 145 -19.45 -50.95 -49.19
CA ILE A 145 -18.48 -51.41 -50.20
C ILE A 145 -18.28 -52.92 -50.10
N HIS A 146 -18.00 -53.43 -48.90
CA HIS A 146 -17.74 -54.84 -48.70
C HIS A 146 -18.97 -55.67 -49.04
N THR A 147 -20.15 -55.39 -48.47
CA THR A 147 -21.34 -56.20 -48.76
C THR A 147 -21.77 -56.09 -50.21
N TYR A 148 -21.81 -54.89 -50.79
CA TYR A 148 -22.31 -54.71 -52.15
C TYR A 148 -21.33 -55.29 -53.18
N ILE A 149 -20.05 -54.92 -53.12
CA ILE A 149 -19.06 -55.39 -54.10
C ILE A 149 -18.76 -56.88 -53.88
N HIS A 150 -18.53 -57.32 -52.64
CA HIS A 150 -18.23 -58.72 -52.38
C HIS A 150 -19.42 -59.62 -52.71
N ALA A 151 -20.65 -59.27 -52.31
CA ALA A 151 -21.81 -60.11 -52.63
C ALA A 151 -22.11 -60.11 -54.14
N CYS A 152 -21.99 -58.96 -54.82
CA CYS A 152 -22.13 -58.86 -56.27
C CYS A 152 -21.09 -59.74 -56.98
N MET A 153 -19.81 -59.58 -56.64
CA MET A 153 -18.70 -60.32 -57.23
C MET A 153 -18.81 -61.83 -56.94
N HIS A 154 -19.14 -62.20 -55.71
CA HIS A 154 -19.32 -63.59 -55.33
C HIS A 154 -20.50 -64.22 -56.07
N ALA A 155 -21.64 -63.52 -56.14
CA ALA A 155 -22.83 -64.01 -56.85
C ALA A 155 -22.56 -64.16 -58.35
N CYS A 156 -21.89 -63.19 -58.99
CA CYS A 156 -21.63 -63.26 -60.41
C CYS A 156 -20.59 -64.35 -60.74
N ILE A 157 -19.51 -64.48 -59.97
CA ILE A 157 -18.53 -65.57 -60.15
C ILE A 157 -19.19 -66.92 -59.95
N HIS A 158 -19.97 -67.10 -58.88
CA HIS A 158 -20.67 -68.35 -58.59
C HIS A 158 -21.66 -68.71 -59.72
N ALA A 159 -22.44 -67.74 -60.18
CA ALA A 159 -23.36 -67.94 -61.30
C ALA A 159 -22.62 -68.29 -62.61
N CYS A 160 -21.50 -67.62 -62.90
CA CYS A 160 -20.68 -67.92 -64.07
C CYS A 160 -20.10 -69.33 -64.03
N ILE A 161 -19.53 -69.74 -62.89
CA ILE A 161 -18.98 -71.09 -62.72
C ILE A 161 -20.09 -72.13 -62.82
N HIS A 162 -21.23 -71.92 -62.14
CA HIS A 162 -22.35 -72.85 -62.20
C HIS A 162 -22.91 -72.99 -63.61
N ALA A 163 -23.10 -71.88 -64.33
CA ALA A 163 -23.55 -71.90 -65.72
C ALA A 163 -22.55 -72.61 -66.64
N TYR A 164 -21.25 -72.37 -66.47
CA TYR A 164 -20.19 -73.06 -67.22
C TYR A 164 -20.18 -74.56 -66.95
N MET A 165 -20.23 -74.97 -65.68
CA MET A 165 -20.26 -76.39 -65.30
C MET A 165 -21.53 -77.07 -65.83
N HIS A 166 -22.69 -76.43 -65.68
CA HIS A 166 -23.96 -76.98 -66.17
C HIS A 166 -23.97 -77.13 -67.69
N THR A 167 -23.52 -76.12 -68.43
CA THR A 167 -23.44 -76.19 -69.89
C THR A 167 -22.42 -77.22 -70.36
N CYS A 168 -21.24 -77.31 -69.74
CA CYS A 168 -20.24 -78.32 -70.07
C CYS A 168 -20.72 -79.74 -69.80
N ILE A 169 -21.36 -80.00 -68.66
CA ILE A 169 -21.90 -81.32 -68.32
C ILE A 169 -23.06 -81.66 -69.27
N HIS A 170 -23.98 -80.72 -69.50
CA HIS A 170 -25.12 -80.95 -70.38
C HIS A 170 -24.69 -81.23 -71.82
N THR A 171 -23.75 -80.45 -72.35
CA THR A 171 -23.19 -80.68 -73.71
C THR A 171 -22.41 -81.98 -73.78
N TYR A 172 -21.60 -82.31 -72.76
CA TYR A 172 -20.90 -83.60 -72.69
C TYR A 172 -21.87 -84.78 -72.67
N MET A 173 -22.91 -84.74 -71.84
CA MET A 173 -23.91 -85.80 -71.75
C MET A 173 -24.73 -85.92 -73.04
N HIS A 174 -25.14 -84.80 -73.64
CA HIS A 174 -25.89 -84.82 -74.91
C HIS A 174 -25.06 -85.41 -76.04
N THR A 175 -23.82 -84.94 -76.20
CA THR A 175 -22.90 -85.46 -77.22
C THR A 175 -22.52 -86.92 -76.98
N TYR A 176 -22.40 -87.35 -75.72
CA TYR A 176 -22.18 -88.75 -75.37
C TYR A 176 -23.39 -89.64 -75.72
N ILE A 177 -24.61 -89.21 -75.38
CA ILE A 177 -25.85 -89.94 -75.69
C ILE A 177 -26.08 -90.01 -77.21
N GLU A 178 -25.87 -88.91 -77.93
CA GLU A 178 -25.94 -88.91 -79.40
C GLU A 178 -24.90 -89.84 -80.02
N ARG A 179 -23.67 -89.91 -79.47
CA ARG A 179 -22.65 -90.88 -79.91
C ARG A 179 -23.01 -92.33 -79.61
N THR A 180 -23.65 -92.62 -78.48
CA THR A 180 -24.08 -93.99 -78.15
C THR A 180 -25.31 -94.44 -78.94
N ASN A 181 -26.17 -93.52 -79.36
CA ASN A 181 -27.35 -93.82 -80.18
C ASN A 181 -27.06 -93.86 -81.69
N SER A 182 -25.85 -93.47 -82.11
CA SER A 182 -25.38 -93.50 -83.51
C SER A 182 -24.40 -94.65 -83.81
N CYS A 183 -24.31 -95.62 -82.90
CA CYS A 183 -23.57 -96.88 -83.05
C CYS A 183 -24.57 -98.04 -82.98
#